data_AF-A0A2H0UQ44-F1
#
_entry.id   AF-A0A2H0UQ44-F1
#
_cell.length_a   1.000
_cell.length_b   1.000
_cell.length_c   1.000
_cell.angle_alpha   90.00
_cell.angle_beta   90.00
_cell.angle_gamma   90.00
#
_symmetry.space_group_name_H-M   'P 1'
#
loop_
_entity.id
_entity.type
_entity.pdbx_description
1 polymer ?
#
loop_
_entity_poly.entity_id
_entity_poly.type
_entity_poly.pdbx_seq_one_letter_code
_entity_poly.pdbx_strand_id
1 'polypeptide(L)'
;MGQLEFIKKIKKQIIKMEENISRKQRRRLERMAEKEKFAKKRTSKKTVRSIIIWLLTLVIIAGAVWGIIKLAQKPASQGGGDVVATDQNIAEQDWTQGPEGAVVELIEYSDFQCPACAAYQPIVDQILEKYPNDVRFAYRQYPLVSIHQNAYEAAQASEAAGLQGKFWQMHSSLFENQRNWETAPRAKAIFKGYGEEIGLDMDKFDADFNSSVVKDAIAADIIAGESIPLLGTPTFLLNGRLIANPRTVGEFESIIEAEISKLTSEENAT
;
A
#
# COMPACT_ATOMS: atom_id res chain seq x y z
N MET A 1 -12.06 1.23 109.47
CA MET A 1 -11.99 0.04 108.58
C MET A 1 -12.36 0.29 107.11
N GLY A 2 -12.93 1.44 106.70
CA GLY A 2 -13.46 1.62 105.33
C GLY A 2 -12.45 1.94 104.20
N GLN A 3 -11.38 2.69 104.45
CA GLN A 3 -10.49 3.17 103.37
C GLN A 3 -9.57 2.08 102.79
N LEU A 4 -9.05 1.17 103.62
CA LEU A 4 -8.10 0.16 103.16
C LEU A 4 -8.76 -0.88 102.22
N GLU A 5 -10.00 -1.27 102.54
CA GLU A 5 -10.82 -2.16 101.71
C GLU A 5 -11.22 -1.50 100.38
N PHE A 6 -11.50 -0.19 100.39
CA PHE A 6 -11.77 0.57 99.17
C PHE A 6 -10.55 0.61 98.24
N ILE A 7 -9.34 0.86 98.78
CA ILE A 7 -8.10 0.86 98.00
C ILE A 7 -7.78 -0.53 97.44
N LYS A 8 -7.97 -1.60 98.21
CA LYS A 8 -7.81 -2.98 97.71
C LYS A 8 -8.78 -3.29 96.57
N LYS A 9 -10.04 -2.85 96.67
CA LYS A 9 -11.06 -3.02 95.63
C LYS A 9 -10.70 -2.27 94.34
N ILE A 10 -10.20 -1.04 94.46
CA ILE A 10 -9.71 -0.25 93.31
C ILE A 10 -8.50 -0.90 92.67
N LYS A 11 -7.47 -1.30 93.45
CA LYS A 11 -6.30 -1.98 92.89
C LYS A 11 -6.67 -3.27 92.17
N LYS A 12 -7.59 -4.06 92.72
CA LYS A 12 -8.10 -5.28 92.07
C LYS A 12 -8.87 -4.98 90.78
N GLN A 13 -9.62 -3.88 90.73
CA GLN A 13 -10.29 -3.43 89.50
C GLN A 13 -9.30 -2.94 88.45
N ILE A 14 -8.27 -2.17 88.85
CA ILE A 14 -7.23 -1.68 87.94
C ILE A 14 -6.46 -2.85 87.33
N ILE A 15 -6.00 -3.81 88.14
CA ILE A 15 -5.29 -5.01 87.64
C ILE A 15 -6.17 -5.80 86.68
N LYS A 16 -7.44 -6.02 87.03
CA LYS A 16 -8.39 -6.73 86.15
C LYS A 16 -8.67 -5.96 84.85
N MET A 17 -8.65 -4.63 84.91
CA MET A 17 -8.84 -3.76 83.75
C MET A 17 -7.61 -3.79 82.83
N GLU A 18 -6.40 -3.69 83.37
CA GLU A 18 -5.14 -3.79 82.62
C GLU A 18 -5.01 -5.16 81.94
N GLU A 19 -5.35 -6.24 82.66
CA GLU A 19 -5.31 -7.59 82.10
C GLU A 19 -6.34 -7.78 80.97
N ASN A 20 -7.54 -7.21 81.12
CA ASN A 20 -8.57 -7.21 80.07
C ASN A 20 -8.16 -6.37 78.85
N ILE A 21 -7.53 -5.21 79.06
CA ILE A 21 -7.01 -4.35 77.98
C ILE A 21 -5.93 -5.10 77.20
N SER A 22 -4.98 -5.73 77.90
CA SER A 22 -3.89 -6.53 77.29
C SER A 22 -4.44 -7.72 76.49
N ARG A 23 -5.39 -8.47 77.04
CA ARG A 23 -6.08 -9.57 76.32
C ARG A 23 -6.82 -9.06 75.09
N LYS A 24 -7.48 -7.90 75.17
CA LYS A 24 -8.20 -7.28 74.04
C LYS A 24 -7.24 -6.80 72.96
N GLN A 25 -6.09 -6.26 73.33
CA GLN A 25 -5.03 -5.84 72.39
C GLN A 25 -4.39 -7.05 71.69
N ARG A 26 -4.06 -8.13 72.40
CA ARG A 26 -3.53 -9.37 71.79
C ARG A 26 -4.48 -9.97 70.76
N ARG A 27 -5.78 -10.07 71.08
CA ARG A 27 -6.80 -10.55 70.13
C ARG A 27 -6.93 -9.65 68.90
N ARG A 28 -6.72 -8.34 69.03
CA ARG A 28 -6.73 -7.41 67.88
C ARG A 28 -5.50 -7.62 67.00
N LEU A 29 -4.32 -7.80 67.60
CA LEU A 29 -3.08 -8.08 66.88
C LEU A 29 -3.15 -9.41 66.12
N GLU A 30 -3.67 -10.47 66.75
CA GLU A 30 -3.85 -11.77 66.08
C GLU A 30 -4.80 -11.66 64.88
N ARG A 31 -5.94 -10.97 65.04
CA ARG A 31 -6.88 -10.73 63.93
C ARG A 31 -6.27 -9.89 62.81
N MET A 32 -5.40 -8.93 63.13
CA MET A 32 -4.69 -8.13 62.14
C MET A 32 -3.66 -8.97 61.39
N ALA A 33 -2.83 -9.75 62.10
CA ALA A 33 -1.85 -10.66 61.50
C ALA A 33 -2.52 -11.74 60.65
N GLU A 34 -3.67 -12.24 61.06
CA GLU A 34 -4.45 -13.21 60.29
C GLU A 34 -5.03 -12.58 59.01
N LYS A 35 -5.58 -11.36 59.10
CA LYS A 35 -6.04 -10.59 57.93
C LYS A 35 -4.90 -10.29 56.95
N GLU A 36 -3.71 -9.95 57.43
CA GLU A 36 -2.53 -9.73 56.59
C GLU A 36 -2.08 -11.01 55.88
N LYS A 37 -2.06 -12.15 56.58
CA LYS A 37 -1.76 -13.46 55.98
C LYS A 37 -2.77 -13.81 54.88
N PHE A 38 -4.06 -13.59 55.11
CA PHE A 38 -5.09 -13.83 54.10
C PHE A 38 -5.01 -12.86 52.91
N ALA A 39 -4.73 -11.58 53.16
CA ALA A 39 -4.53 -10.59 52.11
C ALA A 39 -3.33 -10.95 51.22
N LYS A 40 -2.18 -11.28 51.81
CA LYS A 40 -0.96 -11.66 51.09
C LYS A 40 -1.12 -12.97 50.29
N LYS A 41 -1.87 -13.94 50.81
CA LYS A 41 -2.19 -15.20 50.10
C LYS A 41 -3.14 -14.98 48.93
N ARG A 42 -4.10 -14.04 49.05
CA ARG A 42 -5.06 -13.69 47.99
C ARG A 42 -4.43 -12.84 46.90
N THR A 43 -3.53 -11.91 47.24
CA THR A 43 -2.77 -11.12 46.26
C THR A 43 -1.79 -11.98 45.49
N SER A 44 -1.01 -12.83 46.17
CA SER A 44 -0.06 -13.75 45.53
C SER A 44 -0.72 -14.67 44.50
N LYS A 45 -1.86 -15.29 44.83
CA LYS A 45 -2.59 -16.14 43.86
C LYS A 45 -3.15 -15.38 42.66
N LYS A 46 -3.59 -14.13 42.85
CA LYS A 46 -4.08 -13.28 41.74
C LYS A 46 -2.94 -12.84 40.82
N THR A 47 -1.83 -12.38 41.40
CA THR A 47 -0.65 -11.93 40.62
C THR A 47 -0.02 -13.08 39.83
N VAL A 48 0.12 -14.27 40.43
CA VAL A 48 0.67 -15.45 39.73
C VAL A 48 -0.24 -15.89 38.58
N ARG A 49 -1.56 -15.92 38.78
CA ARG A 49 -2.52 -16.27 37.70
C ARG A 49 -2.48 -15.24 36.57
N SER A 50 -2.38 -13.95 36.88
CA SER A 50 -2.23 -12.90 35.87
C SER A 50 -0.90 -13.03 35.10
N ILE A 51 0.22 -13.31 35.78
CA ILE A 51 1.51 -13.53 35.11
C ILE A 51 1.44 -14.73 34.15
N ILE A 52 0.81 -15.83 34.55
CA ILE A 52 0.63 -17.00 33.68
C ILE A 52 -0.22 -16.65 32.44
N ILE A 53 -1.30 -15.89 32.60
CA ILE A 53 -2.13 -15.43 31.48
C ILE A 53 -1.33 -14.51 30.53
N TRP A 54 -0.53 -13.59 31.08
CA TRP A 54 0.34 -12.71 30.29
C TRP A 54 1.45 -13.48 29.54
N LEU A 55 2.01 -14.52 30.14
CA LEU A 55 2.99 -15.39 29.48
C LEU A 55 2.34 -16.22 28.36
N LEU A 56 1.16 -16.79 28.59
CA LEU A 56 0.44 -17.56 27.56
C LEU A 56 0.03 -16.67 26.37
N THR A 57 -0.45 -15.46 26.64
CA THR A 57 -0.79 -14.49 25.58
C THR A 57 0.45 -14.06 24.80
N LEU A 58 1.59 -13.80 25.46
CA LEU A 58 2.86 -13.53 24.79
C LEU A 58 3.33 -14.70 23.91
N VAL A 59 3.18 -15.94 24.36
CA VAL A 59 3.53 -17.13 23.56
C VAL A 59 2.61 -17.26 22.34
N ILE A 60 1.31 -17.01 22.48
CA ILE A 60 0.36 -17.02 21.36
C ILE A 60 0.69 -15.91 20.35
N ILE A 61 0.97 -14.70 20.81
CA ILE A 61 1.36 -13.57 19.94
C ILE A 61 2.69 -13.87 19.25
N ALA A 62 3.69 -14.39 19.96
CA ALA A 62 4.97 -14.78 19.38
C ALA A 62 4.79 -15.92 18.35
N GLY A 63 3.91 -16.89 18.61
CA GLY A 63 3.55 -17.94 17.66
C GLY A 63 2.81 -17.41 16.42
N ALA A 64 1.92 -16.43 16.59
CA ALA A 64 1.24 -15.77 15.48
C ALA A 64 2.20 -14.91 14.65
N VAL A 65 3.09 -14.15 15.29
CA VAL A 65 4.15 -13.37 14.62
C VAL A 65 5.13 -14.30 13.91
N TRP A 66 5.55 -15.39 14.55
CA TRP A 66 6.40 -16.40 13.91
C TRP A 66 5.69 -17.10 12.74
N GLY A 67 4.39 -17.39 12.87
CA GLY A 67 3.55 -17.91 11.79
C GLY A 67 3.42 -16.93 10.62
N ILE A 68 3.23 -15.63 10.90
CA ILE A 68 3.20 -14.56 9.90
C ILE A 68 4.57 -14.40 9.23
N ILE A 69 5.67 -14.43 9.99
CA ILE A 69 7.03 -14.38 9.44
C ILE A 69 7.30 -15.63 8.59
N LYS A 70 6.87 -16.82 9.01
CA LYS A 70 7.00 -18.05 8.22
C LYS A 70 6.12 -18.03 6.95
N LEU A 71 4.96 -17.36 6.99
CA LEU A 71 4.12 -17.11 5.81
C LEU A 71 4.75 -16.06 4.88
N ALA A 72 5.38 -15.03 5.44
CA ALA A 72 6.07 -13.96 4.71
C ALA A 72 7.47 -14.37 4.21
N GLN A 73 8.03 -15.45 4.76
CA GLN A 73 9.25 -16.13 4.33
C GLN A 73 8.95 -17.36 3.46
N LYS A 74 7.77 -17.43 2.83
CA LYS A 74 7.75 -18.10 1.51
C LYS A 74 8.83 -17.38 0.70
N PRO A 75 9.89 -18.07 0.23
CA PRO A 75 10.76 -17.45 -0.75
C PRO A 75 9.82 -16.96 -1.84
N ALA A 76 9.89 -15.65 -2.15
CA ALA A 76 9.39 -15.17 -3.42
C ALA A 76 10.00 -16.15 -4.43
N SER A 77 9.14 -17.00 -4.98
CA SER A 77 9.55 -17.98 -5.95
C SER A 77 10.20 -17.16 -7.06
N GLN A 78 11.52 -17.25 -7.14
CA GLN A 78 12.18 -17.23 -8.42
C GLN A 78 11.59 -18.40 -9.19
N GLY A 79 10.50 -18.11 -9.88
CA GLY A 79 9.73 -19.01 -10.72
C GLY A 79 9.08 -18.07 -11.71
N GLY A 80 9.49 -18.20 -12.98
CA GLY A 80 8.93 -17.40 -14.07
C GLY A 80 7.42 -17.35 -13.91
N GLY A 81 6.89 -16.14 -13.69
CA GLY A 81 5.46 -15.93 -13.70
C GLY A 81 4.95 -16.47 -15.02
N ASP A 82 3.94 -17.33 -14.95
CA ASP A 82 3.27 -17.85 -16.13
C ASP A 82 2.90 -16.65 -17.01
N VAL A 83 3.63 -16.49 -18.10
CA VAL A 83 3.44 -15.38 -19.02
C VAL A 83 2.11 -15.66 -19.70
N VAL A 84 1.06 -14.99 -19.25
CA VAL A 84 -0.27 -15.19 -19.82
C VAL A 84 -0.25 -14.51 -21.19
N ALA A 85 -0.26 -15.33 -22.24
CA ALA A 85 -0.45 -14.82 -23.59
C ALA A 85 -1.81 -14.14 -23.66
N THR A 86 -1.82 -12.90 -24.12
CA THR A 86 -3.01 -12.11 -24.39
C THR A 86 -3.02 -11.81 -25.90
N ASP A 87 -4.19 -11.57 -26.47
CA ASP A 87 -4.29 -11.14 -27.88
C ASP A 87 -4.21 -9.61 -28.00
N GLN A 88 -3.49 -8.96 -27.07
CA GLN A 88 -3.43 -7.50 -26.98
C GLN A 88 -2.08 -6.96 -27.43
N ASN A 89 -2.00 -6.66 -28.71
CA ASN A 89 -0.90 -5.91 -29.31
C ASN A 89 -1.21 -4.41 -29.34
N ILE A 90 -0.23 -3.60 -29.74
CA ILE A 90 -0.43 -2.16 -29.95
C ILE A 90 -1.46 -1.97 -31.06
N ALA A 91 -2.48 -1.16 -30.79
CA ALA A 91 -3.55 -0.83 -31.71
C ALA A 91 -3.29 0.53 -32.40
N GLU A 92 -3.94 0.78 -33.54
CA GLU A 92 -3.76 2.01 -34.31
C GLU A 92 -4.11 3.28 -33.52
N GLN A 93 -5.11 3.18 -32.63
CA GLN A 93 -5.54 4.29 -31.78
C GLN A 93 -4.66 4.52 -30.54
N ASP A 94 -3.69 3.63 -30.25
CA ASP A 94 -2.84 3.79 -29.08
C ASP A 94 -1.92 5.02 -29.25
N TRP A 95 -1.68 5.74 -28.17
CA TRP A 95 -0.61 6.71 -28.12
C TRP A 95 0.73 5.97 -28.03
N THR A 96 1.56 6.10 -29.06
CA THR A 96 2.85 5.37 -29.13
C THR A 96 4.10 6.25 -29.17
N GLN A 97 5.21 5.74 -28.64
CA GLN A 97 6.59 6.22 -28.86
C GLN A 97 7.43 5.09 -29.45
N GLY A 98 8.47 5.45 -30.21
CA GLY A 98 9.30 4.47 -30.92
C GLY A 98 8.76 4.14 -32.32
N PRO A 99 9.50 3.37 -33.12
CA PRO A 99 9.16 3.10 -34.52
C PRO A 99 8.05 2.05 -34.65
N GLU A 100 7.23 2.18 -35.68
CA GLU A 100 6.13 1.24 -35.98
C GLU A 100 6.62 -0.20 -36.22
N GLY A 101 7.85 -0.36 -36.75
CA GLY A 101 8.47 -1.66 -37.03
C GLY A 101 9.39 -2.20 -35.93
N ALA A 102 9.27 -1.71 -34.69
CA ALA A 102 10.02 -2.23 -33.57
C ALA A 102 9.70 -3.71 -33.33
N VAL A 103 10.71 -4.52 -33.00
CA VAL A 103 10.52 -5.97 -32.73
C VAL A 103 9.91 -6.25 -31.36
N VAL A 104 9.93 -5.27 -30.46
CA VAL A 104 9.34 -5.33 -29.13
C VAL A 104 8.25 -4.27 -29.01
N GLU A 105 7.03 -4.72 -28.74
CA GLU A 105 5.91 -3.87 -28.31
C GLU A 105 5.78 -3.92 -26.79
N LEU A 106 5.83 -2.76 -26.14
CA LEU A 106 5.66 -2.59 -24.70
C LEU A 106 4.42 -1.76 -24.44
N ILE A 107 3.37 -2.36 -23.88
CA ILE A 107 2.15 -1.65 -23.48
C ILE A 107 2.18 -1.45 -21.96
N GLU A 108 1.92 -0.23 -21.51
CA GLU A 108 1.67 0.09 -20.10
C GLU A 108 0.21 0.48 -19.89
N TYR A 109 -0.50 -0.29 -19.06
CA TYR A 109 -1.73 0.18 -18.44
C TYR A 109 -1.39 0.99 -17.19
N SER A 110 -1.73 2.28 -17.20
CA SER A 110 -1.26 3.22 -16.20
C SER A 110 -2.34 4.17 -15.70
N ASP A 111 -2.04 4.79 -14.55
CA ASP A 111 -2.87 5.80 -13.91
C ASP A 111 -1.99 6.98 -13.55
N PHE A 112 -2.27 8.15 -14.12
CA PHE A 112 -1.51 9.38 -13.89
C PHE A 112 -1.42 9.78 -12.42
N GLN A 113 -2.39 9.40 -11.57
CA GLN A 113 -2.40 9.72 -10.14
C GLN A 113 -1.70 8.64 -9.29
N CYS A 114 -1.42 7.48 -9.86
CA CYS A 114 -0.78 6.39 -9.13
C CYS A 114 0.70 6.72 -8.85
N PRO A 115 1.15 6.72 -7.57
CA PRO A 115 2.55 7.00 -7.26
C PRO A 115 3.52 5.95 -7.81
N ALA A 116 3.07 4.69 -7.93
CA ALA A 116 3.88 3.64 -8.55
C ALA A 116 4.06 3.91 -10.05
N CYS A 117 3.01 4.31 -10.77
CA CYS A 117 3.10 4.65 -12.19
C CYS A 117 4.09 5.81 -12.40
N ALA A 118 4.00 6.86 -11.60
CA ALA A 118 4.96 7.97 -11.63
C ALA A 118 6.41 7.53 -11.37
N ALA A 119 6.63 6.54 -10.50
CA ALA A 119 7.96 6.00 -10.24
C ALA A 119 8.52 5.15 -11.40
N TYR A 120 7.65 4.61 -12.26
CA TYR A 120 8.05 3.84 -13.45
C TYR A 120 8.39 4.72 -14.65
N GLN A 121 7.83 5.92 -14.76
CA GLN A 121 8.09 6.84 -15.87
C GLN A 121 9.59 7.02 -16.21
N PRO A 122 10.48 7.39 -15.26
CA PRO A 122 11.89 7.53 -15.57
C PRO A 122 12.58 6.20 -15.96
N ILE A 123 12.00 5.05 -15.58
CA ILE A 123 12.49 3.72 -16.01
C ILE A 123 12.10 3.48 -17.47
N VAL A 124 10.84 3.74 -17.82
CA VAL A 124 10.33 3.61 -19.20
C VAL A 124 11.10 4.55 -20.14
N ASP A 125 11.32 5.80 -19.75
CA ASP A 125 12.10 6.77 -20.53
C ASP A 125 13.52 6.24 -20.85
N GLN A 126 14.20 5.67 -19.86
CA GLN A 126 15.53 5.07 -20.05
C GLN A 126 15.50 3.85 -20.98
N ILE A 127 14.43 3.05 -20.94
CA ILE A 127 14.26 1.93 -21.86
C ILE A 127 14.06 2.43 -23.30
N LEU A 128 13.24 3.45 -23.51
CA LEU A 128 13.04 4.04 -24.84
C LEU A 128 14.31 4.71 -25.38
N GLU A 129 15.10 5.33 -24.51
CA GLU A 129 16.41 5.90 -24.88
C GLU A 129 17.43 4.81 -25.25
N LYS A 130 17.43 3.68 -24.53
CA LYS A 130 18.39 2.59 -24.76
C LYS A 130 18.05 1.74 -25.99
N TYR A 131 16.75 1.57 -26.28
CA TYR A 131 16.26 0.75 -27.39
C TYR A 131 15.44 1.56 -28.41
N PRO A 132 15.99 2.64 -28.99
CA PRO A 132 15.23 3.59 -29.79
C PRO A 132 14.70 3.01 -31.11
N ASN A 133 15.26 1.87 -31.55
CA ASN A 133 14.85 1.18 -32.77
C ASN A 133 14.11 -0.14 -32.51
N ASP A 134 14.27 -0.71 -31.31
CA ASP A 134 13.84 -2.07 -31.01
C ASP A 134 12.56 -2.11 -30.18
N VAL A 135 12.22 -1.01 -29.47
CA VAL A 135 11.03 -0.92 -28.62
C VAL A 135 10.05 0.12 -29.16
N ARG A 136 8.80 -0.30 -29.32
CA ARG A 136 7.63 0.56 -29.48
C ARG A 136 6.82 0.53 -28.19
N PHE A 137 6.62 1.68 -27.59
CA PHE A 137 5.88 1.84 -26.36
C PHE A 137 4.47 2.36 -26.63
N ALA A 138 3.48 1.83 -25.92
CA ALA A 138 2.10 2.33 -25.91
C ALA A 138 1.64 2.59 -24.48
N TYR A 139 0.97 3.71 -24.27
CA TYR A 139 0.32 4.05 -23.01
C TYR A 139 -1.18 3.81 -23.12
N ARG A 140 -1.75 3.06 -22.18
CA ARG A 140 -3.20 2.83 -22.05
C ARG A 140 -3.74 3.31 -20.73
N GLN A 141 -4.88 3.98 -20.79
CA GLN A 141 -5.55 4.57 -19.64
C GLN A 141 -6.16 3.48 -18.75
N TYR A 142 -5.79 3.47 -17.47
CA TYR A 142 -6.46 2.64 -16.46
C TYR A 142 -6.65 3.40 -15.14
N PRO A 143 -7.41 4.51 -15.14
CA PRO A 143 -7.60 5.34 -13.95
C PRO A 143 -8.33 4.59 -12.83
N LEU A 144 -7.69 4.45 -11.67
CA LEU A 144 -8.22 3.75 -10.50
C LEU A 144 -9.15 4.67 -9.69
N VAL A 145 -10.28 5.06 -10.29
CA VAL A 145 -11.22 6.08 -9.78
C VAL A 145 -11.80 5.81 -8.39
N SER A 146 -11.73 4.56 -7.91
CA SER A 146 -12.17 4.19 -6.56
C SER A 146 -11.24 4.69 -5.45
N ILE A 147 -9.97 4.96 -5.77
CA ILE A 147 -8.94 5.38 -4.81
C ILE A 147 -8.21 6.66 -5.24
N HIS A 148 -8.26 7.02 -6.51
CA HIS A 148 -7.61 8.19 -7.09
C HIS A 148 -8.64 9.17 -7.66
N GLN A 149 -9.02 10.17 -6.86
CA GLN A 149 -10.12 11.09 -7.15
C GLN A 149 -9.95 11.91 -8.45
N ASN A 150 -8.72 12.18 -8.87
CA ASN A 150 -8.36 12.99 -10.03
C ASN A 150 -7.83 12.16 -11.21
N ALA A 151 -7.75 10.83 -11.09
CA ALA A 151 -7.19 9.95 -12.12
C ALA A 151 -7.94 10.06 -13.46
N TYR A 152 -9.27 10.07 -13.41
CA TYR A 152 -10.08 10.18 -14.64
C TYR A 152 -9.93 11.55 -15.30
N GLU A 153 -9.91 12.64 -14.52
CA GLU A 153 -9.67 13.98 -15.08
C GLU A 153 -8.27 14.11 -15.69
N ALA A 154 -7.26 13.44 -15.11
CA ALA A 154 -5.91 13.41 -15.67
C ALA A 154 -5.86 12.63 -16.99
N ALA A 155 -6.54 11.47 -17.07
CA ALA A 155 -6.71 10.73 -18.32
C ALA A 155 -7.39 11.61 -19.39
N GLN A 156 -8.49 12.29 -19.04
CA GLN A 156 -9.18 13.22 -19.94
C GLN A 156 -8.28 14.36 -20.42
N ALA A 157 -7.42 14.91 -19.55
CA ALA A 157 -6.47 15.95 -19.92
C ALA A 157 -5.47 15.43 -20.98
N SER A 158 -4.90 14.24 -20.77
CA SER A 158 -3.96 13.64 -21.70
C SER A 158 -4.59 13.33 -23.07
N GLU A 159 -5.78 12.74 -23.09
CA GLU A 159 -6.50 12.44 -24.34
C GLU A 159 -6.90 13.70 -25.09
N ALA A 160 -7.42 14.72 -24.40
CA ALA A 160 -7.77 16.00 -25.02
C ALA A 160 -6.54 16.72 -25.62
N ALA A 161 -5.38 16.62 -24.96
CA ALA A 161 -4.12 17.09 -25.52
C ALA A 161 -3.68 16.24 -26.72
N GLY A 162 -3.92 14.93 -26.67
CA GLY A 162 -3.67 13.99 -27.76
C GLY A 162 -4.42 14.34 -29.05
N LEU A 163 -5.67 14.79 -28.96
CA LEU A 163 -6.43 15.29 -30.12
C LEU A 163 -5.80 16.51 -30.82
N GLN A 164 -4.85 17.18 -30.15
CA GLN A 164 -4.06 18.28 -30.70
C GLN A 164 -2.60 17.87 -30.98
N GLY A 165 -2.28 16.57 -30.96
CA GLY A 165 -0.94 16.03 -31.20
C GLY A 165 0.04 16.25 -30.04
N LYS A 166 -0.48 16.45 -28.82
CA LYS A 166 0.29 16.84 -27.63
C LYS A 166 0.12 15.89 -26.44
N PHE A 167 -0.26 14.64 -26.72
CA PHE A 167 -0.47 13.61 -25.70
C PHE A 167 0.75 13.46 -24.80
N TRP A 168 1.92 13.20 -25.39
CA TRP A 168 3.15 12.93 -24.66
C TRP A 168 3.63 14.10 -23.80
N GLN A 169 3.45 15.33 -24.28
CA GLN A 169 3.78 16.52 -23.50
C GLN A 169 2.87 16.64 -22.28
N MET A 170 1.55 16.44 -22.44
CA MET A 170 0.63 16.44 -21.29
C MET A 170 0.90 15.26 -20.35
N HIS A 171 1.18 14.08 -20.89
CA HIS A 171 1.56 12.89 -20.13
C HIS A 171 2.77 13.17 -19.22
N SER A 172 3.86 13.73 -19.77
CA SER A 172 5.03 14.13 -18.97
C SER A 172 4.67 15.19 -17.93
N SER A 173 3.92 16.25 -18.30
CA SER A 173 3.51 17.29 -17.36
C SER A 173 2.68 16.75 -16.19
N LEU A 174 1.77 15.81 -16.44
CA LEU A 174 0.94 15.17 -15.41
C LEU A 174 1.80 14.39 -14.41
N PHE A 175 2.72 13.55 -14.88
CA PHE A 175 3.56 12.75 -14.00
C PHE A 175 4.61 13.58 -13.25
N GLU A 176 5.32 14.49 -13.94
CA GLU A 176 6.34 15.35 -13.34
C GLU A 176 5.76 16.21 -12.21
N ASN A 177 4.49 16.62 -12.35
CA ASN A 177 3.81 17.50 -11.42
C ASN A 177 2.76 16.80 -10.55
N GLN A 178 2.76 15.46 -10.46
CA GLN A 178 1.73 14.67 -9.75
C GLN A 178 1.35 15.23 -8.38
N ARG A 179 2.35 15.60 -7.57
CA ARG A 179 2.17 16.15 -6.21
C ARG A 179 1.37 17.45 -6.17
N ASN A 180 1.37 18.23 -7.25
CA ASN A 180 0.67 19.51 -7.32
C ASN A 180 -0.85 19.32 -7.44
N TRP A 181 -1.30 18.19 -7.99
CA TRP A 181 -2.69 17.97 -8.35
C TRP A 181 -3.32 16.70 -7.75
N GLU A 182 -2.55 15.72 -7.25
CA GLU A 182 -3.08 14.44 -6.73
C GLU A 182 -4.12 14.63 -5.62
N THR A 183 -3.96 15.64 -4.76
CA THR A 183 -4.91 15.96 -3.68
C THR A 183 -5.75 17.20 -3.96
N ALA A 184 -5.58 17.83 -5.12
CA ALA A 184 -6.25 19.08 -5.44
C ALA A 184 -7.76 18.84 -5.65
N PRO A 185 -8.63 19.67 -5.05
CA PRO A 185 -10.09 19.53 -5.21
C PRO A 185 -10.61 19.99 -6.59
N ARG A 186 -9.75 20.59 -7.43
CA ARG A 186 -10.08 21.11 -8.77
C ARG A 186 -8.92 20.86 -9.74
N ALA A 187 -8.59 19.59 -9.97
CA ALA A 187 -7.44 19.21 -10.78
C ALA A 187 -7.54 19.69 -12.23
N LYS A 188 -8.74 19.69 -12.84
CA LYS A 188 -8.95 20.28 -14.18
C LYS A 188 -8.37 21.70 -14.35
N ALA A 189 -8.49 22.58 -13.35
CA ALA A 189 -7.94 23.93 -13.46
C ALA A 189 -6.41 23.95 -13.53
N ILE A 190 -5.76 23.01 -12.86
CA ILE A 190 -4.30 22.83 -12.91
C ILE A 190 -3.91 22.26 -14.29
N PHE A 191 -4.65 21.28 -14.80
CA PHE A 191 -4.41 20.68 -16.11
C PHE A 191 -4.56 21.66 -17.26
N LYS A 192 -5.45 22.66 -17.14
CA LYS A 192 -5.51 23.77 -18.09
C LYS A 192 -4.21 24.57 -18.15
N GLY A 193 -3.58 24.84 -17.00
CA GLY A 193 -2.29 25.50 -16.94
C GLY A 193 -1.21 24.71 -17.68
N TYR A 194 -1.17 23.38 -17.52
CA TYR A 194 -0.28 22.53 -18.31
C TYR A 194 -0.59 22.59 -19.80
N GLY A 195 -1.88 22.61 -20.17
CA GLY A 195 -2.33 22.81 -21.55
C GLY A 195 -1.82 24.12 -22.16
N GLU A 196 -1.90 25.22 -21.41
CA GLU A 196 -1.37 26.52 -21.83
C GLU A 196 0.16 26.47 -22.02
N GLU A 197 0.89 25.86 -21.08
CA GLU A 197 2.36 25.74 -21.11
C GLU A 197 2.85 24.92 -22.31
N ILE A 198 2.16 23.85 -22.68
CA ILE A 198 2.53 23.01 -23.83
C ILE A 198 1.99 23.55 -25.17
N GLY A 199 1.29 24.68 -25.13
CA GLY A 199 0.80 25.43 -26.28
C GLY A 199 -0.46 24.86 -26.94
N LEU A 200 -1.42 24.37 -26.14
CA LEU A 200 -2.72 23.94 -26.64
C LEU A 200 -3.62 25.13 -27.02
N ASP A 201 -4.53 24.87 -27.96
CA ASP A 201 -5.72 25.69 -28.12
C ASP A 201 -6.68 25.36 -26.97
N MET A 202 -6.86 26.31 -26.05
CA MET A 202 -7.62 26.09 -24.82
C MET A 202 -9.12 25.99 -25.05
N ASP A 203 -9.65 26.61 -26.10
CA ASP A 203 -11.07 26.46 -26.46
C ASP A 203 -11.33 25.03 -26.96
N LYS A 204 -10.43 24.50 -27.79
CA LYS A 204 -10.48 23.09 -28.20
C LYS A 204 -10.29 22.15 -27.03
N PHE A 205 -9.28 22.39 -26.20
CA PHE A 205 -9.01 21.56 -25.02
C PHE A 205 -10.24 21.49 -24.11
N ASP A 206 -10.91 22.62 -23.83
CA ASP A 206 -12.11 22.64 -22.99
C ASP A 206 -13.30 21.90 -23.61
N ALA A 207 -13.49 22.01 -24.92
CA ALA A 207 -14.52 21.30 -25.65
C ALA A 207 -14.25 19.78 -25.64
N ASP A 208 -13.00 19.39 -25.87
CA ASP A 208 -12.58 18.00 -26.01
C ASP A 208 -12.52 17.26 -24.68
N PHE A 209 -12.12 17.94 -23.59
CA PHE A 209 -11.94 17.36 -22.25
C PHE A 209 -13.09 16.46 -21.80
N ASN A 210 -14.34 16.86 -22.08
CA ASN A 210 -15.55 16.14 -21.70
C ASN A 210 -16.31 15.53 -22.90
N SER A 211 -15.70 15.54 -24.09
CA SER A 211 -16.28 14.99 -25.31
C SER A 211 -16.51 13.47 -25.20
N SER A 212 -17.38 12.94 -26.05
CA SER A 212 -17.54 11.49 -26.16
C SER A 212 -16.26 10.84 -26.68
N VAL A 213 -15.56 11.47 -27.63
CA VAL A 213 -14.30 10.94 -28.20
C VAL A 213 -13.27 10.63 -27.11
N VAL A 214 -13.01 11.57 -26.21
CA VAL A 214 -12.08 11.37 -25.08
C VAL A 214 -12.58 10.30 -24.12
N LYS A 215 -13.87 10.31 -23.78
CA LYS A 215 -14.44 9.32 -22.84
C LYS A 215 -14.43 7.91 -23.43
N ASP A 216 -14.70 7.78 -24.72
CA ASP A 216 -14.74 6.52 -25.44
C ASP A 216 -13.33 5.93 -25.59
N ALA A 217 -12.30 6.77 -25.81
CA ALA A 217 -10.89 6.33 -25.79
C ALA A 217 -10.50 5.75 -24.42
N ILE A 218 -10.77 6.47 -23.33
CA ILE A 218 -10.49 5.99 -21.96
C ILE A 218 -11.29 4.71 -21.66
N ALA A 219 -12.56 4.65 -22.07
CA ALA A 219 -13.39 3.48 -21.85
C ALA A 219 -12.89 2.26 -22.64
N ALA A 220 -12.42 2.46 -23.87
CA ALA A 220 -11.85 1.39 -24.69
C ALA A 220 -10.62 0.77 -24.02
N ASP A 221 -9.72 1.59 -23.48
CA ASP A 221 -8.55 1.12 -22.73
C ASP A 221 -8.95 0.37 -21.45
N ILE A 222 -9.91 0.91 -20.68
CA ILE A 222 -10.41 0.23 -19.47
C ILE A 222 -10.99 -1.13 -19.83
N ILE A 223 -11.85 -1.22 -20.85
CA ILE A 223 -12.45 -2.48 -21.31
C ILE A 223 -11.37 -3.46 -21.78
N ALA A 224 -10.36 -2.98 -22.51
CA ALA A 224 -9.23 -3.79 -22.92
C ALA A 224 -8.46 -4.34 -21.70
N GLY A 225 -8.21 -3.52 -20.68
CA GLY A 225 -7.56 -3.92 -19.44
C GLY A 225 -8.37 -4.90 -18.58
N GLU A 226 -9.71 -4.80 -18.61
CA GLU A 226 -10.61 -5.74 -17.92
C GLU A 226 -10.61 -7.15 -18.55
N SER A 227 -10.19 -7.27 -19.82
CA SER A 227 -10.12 -8.56 -20.53
C SER A 227 -8.90 -9.41 -20.14
N ILE A 228 -7.96 -8.83 -19.38
CA ILE A 228 -6.74 -9.48 -18.90
C ILE A 228 -6.72 -9.50 -17.36
N PRO A 229 -5.91 -10.35 -16.70
CA PRO A 229 -5.86 -10.40 -15.24
C PRO A 229 -5.06 -9.22 -14.64
N LEU A 230 -5.47 -7.99 -14.96
CA LEU A 230 -4.89 -6.75 -14.47
C LEU A 230 -5.31 -6.51 -13.01
N LEU A 231 -4.34 -6.49 -12.10
CA LEU A 231 -4.58 -6.36 -10.65
C LEU A 231 -4.34 -4.95 -10.11
N GLY A 232 -3.82 -4.04 -10.94
CA GLY A 232 -3.56 -2.64 -10.60
C GLY A 232 -2.65 -1.98 -11.62
N THR A 233 -2.19 -0.78 -11.28
CA THR A 233 -1.30 0.02 -12.14
C THR A 233 0.05 0.28 -11.45
N PRO A 234 1.16 0.35 -12.21
CA PRO A 234 1.22 0.05 -13.64
C PRO A 234 1.03 -1.46 -13.89
N THR A 235 0.69 -1.85 -15.12
CA THR A 235 0.73 -3.24 -15.59
C THR A 235 1.33 -3.25 -16.99
N PHE A 236 2.30 -4.12 -17.24
CA PHE A 236 3.00 -4.17 -18.52
C PHE A 236 2.68 -5.43 -19.32
N LEU A 237 2.53 -5.25 -20.63
CA LEU A 237 2.52 -6.34 -21.60
C LEU A 237 3.71 -6.17 -22.54
N LEU A 238 4.36 -7.29 -22.86
CA LEU A 238 5.46 -7.37 -23.83
C LEU A 238 5.06 -8.30 -24.97
N ASN A 239 4.97 -7.78 -26.20
CA ASN A 239 4.50 -8.53 -27.38
C ASN A 239 3.18 -9.28 -27.08
N GLY A 240 2.21 -8.56 -26.50
CA GLY A 240 0.92 -9.11 -26.11
C GLY A 240 0.93 -10.10 -24.95
N ARG A 241 2.05 -10.26 -24.22
CA ARG A 241 2.10 -11.17 -23.07
C ARG A 241 2.19 -10.38 -21.78
N LEU A 242 1.34 -10.72 -20.81
CA LEU A 242 1.39 -10.11 -19.48
C LEU A 242 2.71 -10.51 -18.80
N ILE A 243 3.50 -9.51 -18.40
CA ILE A 243 4.76 -9.73 -17.68
C ILE A 243 4.63 -9.31 -16.22
N ALA A 244 5.47 -9.90 -15.37
CA ALA A 244 5.65 -9.35 -14.02
C ALA A 244 6.38 -8.01 -14.13
N ASN A 245 5.84 -6.96 -13.51
CA ASN A 245 6.41 -5.62 -13.61
C ASN A 245 7.89 -5.58 -13.15
N PRO A 246 8.82 -5.23 -14.06
CA PRO A 246 10.23 -5.16 -13.73
C PRO A 246 10.52 -3.92 -12.87
N ARG A 247 11.21 -4.09 -11.75
CA ARG A 247 11.40 -3.02 -10.75
C ARG A 247 12.56 -2.08 -11.06
N THR A 248 13.39 -2.44 -12.03
CA THR A 248 14.59 -1.69 -12.39
C THR A 248 14.78 -1.71 -13.90
N VAL A 249 15.56 -0.74 -14.41
CA VAL A 249 15.97 -0.69 -15.81
C VAL A 249 16.62 -2.01 -16.23
N GLY A 250 17.54 -2.57 -15.43
CA GLY A 250 18.22 -3.83 -15.75
C GLY A 250 17.29 -5.04 -15.82
N GLU A 251 16.21 -5.07 -15.03
CA GLU A 251 15.19 -6.13 -15.14
C GLU A 251 14.38 -5.97 -16.44
N PHE A 252 14.01 -4.76 -16.83
CA PHE A 252 13.38 -4.50 -18.14
C PHE A 252 14.29 -4.91 -19.30
N GLU A 253 15.56 -4.48 -19.26
CA GLU A 253 16.57 -4.81 -20.27
C GLU A 253 16.70 -6.32 -20.45
N SER A 254 16.80 -7.07 -19.35
CA SER A 254 16.95 -8.52 -19.40
C SER A 254 15.78 -9.20 -20.11
N ILE A 255 14.55 -8.69 -19.92
CA ILE A 255 13.35 -9.23 -20.55
C ILE A 255 13.31 -8.85 -22.04
N ILE A 256 13.61 -7.59 -22.37
CA ILE A 256 13.65 -7.09 -23.75
C ILE A 256 14.70 -7.82 -24.57
N GLU A 257 15.93 -7.95 -24.05
CA GLU A 257 17.02 -8.67 -24.72
C GLU A 257 16.70 -10.14 -24.93
N ALA A 258 16.04 -10.79 -23.95
CA ALA A 258 15.59 -12.17 -24.10
C ALA A 258 14.55 -12.31 -25.22
N GLU A 259 13.61 -11.37 -25.35
CA GLU A 259 12.61 -11.38 -26.41
C GLU A 259 13.24 -11.10 -27.79
N ILE A 260 14.13 -10.11 -27.90
CA ILE A 260 14.87 -9.83 -29.14
C ILE A 260 15.68 -11.04 -29.60
N SER A 261 16.41 -11.68 -28.68
CA SER A 261 17.21 -12.88 -28.96
C SER A 261 16.34 -14.04 -29.45
N LYS A 262 15.18 -14.25 -28.81
CA LYS A 262 14.21 -15.26 -29.22
C LYS A 262 13.71 -15.00 -30.64
N LEU A 263 13.25 -13.79 -30.95
CA LEU A 263 12.74 -13.44 -32.28
C LEU A 263 13.82 -13.58 -33.37
N THR A 264 15.05 -13.17 -33.07
CA THR A 264 16.20 -13.33 -33.97
C THR A 264 16.49 -14.81 -34.25
N SER A 265 16.34 -15.69 -33.25
CA SER A 265 16.57 -17.13 -33.43
C SER A 265 15.47 -17.81 -34.26
N GLU A 266 14.23 -17.35 -34.16
CA GLU A 266 13.09 -17.84 -34.94
C GLU A 266 13.19 -17.41 -36.42
N GLU A 267 13.59 -16.17 -36.69
CA GLU A 267 13.83 -15.67 -38.06
C GLU A 267 14.94 -16.46 -38.77
N ASN A 268 16.06 -16.73 -38.09
CA ASN A 268 17.18 -17.50 -38.67
C ASN A 268 16.88 -18.98 -38.88
N ALA A 269 15.80 -19.51 -38.29
CA ALA A 269 15.39 -20.91 -38.43
C ALA A 269 14.39 -21.13 -39.57
N THR A 270 13.92 -20.07 -40.22
CA THR A 270 12.89 -20.09 -41.28
C THR A 270 13.49 -19.87 -42.66
#